data_AF-A0A5C7EG15-F1
#
_entry.id   AF-A0A5C7EG15-F1
#
_cell.length_a   1.000
_cell.length_b   1.000
_cell.length_c   1.000
_cell.angle_alpha   90.00
_cell.angle_beta   90.00
_cell.angle_gamma   90.00
#
_symmetry.space_group_name_H-M   'P 1'
#
loop_
_entity.id
_entity.type
_entity.pdbx_description
1 polymer ?
#
loop_
_entity_poly.entity_id
_entity_poly.type
_entity_poly.pdbx_seq_one_letter_code
_entity_poly.pdbx_strand_id
1 'polypeptide(L)'
;MLVRSWINLACLTAVLALGAWLWLAPREAPPREYRLSSLESSQVDRIRVARVGLLPIELQRKGERWRITAPITARAAPIKVSQMLELLAARSRERLEAERLERYDLAPPPLTVTLGSQSFGFGMVNPVTHQQYVLVGDAVYLIPPRYAAAFPLTVDDVLTRNLLAPDERPVAIELPHVRATLRDGRWHVEPAIDGISQDDVNRWLDRWRHAIAAATEVVDGNTQTGERAAIQLADGRTVELTIERREPELTLVRRDEGLRFRFPAEVGRRMLARPDSS
;
A
#
# COMPACT_ATOMS: atom_id res chain seq x y z
N MET A 1 -74.24 -3.11 21.67
CA MET A 1 -73.51 -3.72 20.53
C MET A 1 -73.03 -2.67 19.50
N LEU A 2 -73.73 -1.56 19.29
CA LEU A 2 -73.39 -0.54 18.28
C LEU A 2 -72.04 0.17 18.50
N VAL A 3 -71.62 0.42 19.75
CA VAL A 3 -70.39 1.18 20.07
C VAL A 3 -69.10 0.45 19.67
N ARG A 4 -69.08 -0.89 19.73
CA ARG A 4 -67.91 -1.71 19.34
C ARG A 4 -67.69 -1.73 17.83
N SER A 5 -68.77 -1.76 17.05
CA SER A 5 -68.69 -1.82 15.58
C SER A 5 -68.17 -0.52 14.98
N TRP A 6 -68.48 0.62 15.58
CA TRP A 6 -67.98 1.93 15.14
C TRP A 6 -66.49 2.12 15.35
N ILE A 7 -65.96 1.61 16.48
CA ILE A 7 -64.51 1.63 16.76
C ILE A 7 -63.76 0.77 15.73
N ASN A 8 -64.28 -0.43 15.44
CA ASN A 8 -63.67 -1.31 14.44
C ASN A 8 -63.69 -0.67 13.03
N LEU A 9 -64.77 0.03 12.68
CA LEU A 9 -64.87 0.72 11.40
C LEU A 9 -63.88 1.89 11.29
N ALA A 10 -63.73 2.68 12.36
CA ALA A 10 -62.76 3.77 12.43
C ALA A 10 -61.31 3.28 12.37
N CYS A 11 -61.00 2.16 13.04
CA CYS A 11 -59.68 1.53 12.92
C CYS A 11 -59.41 1.02 11.50
N LEU A 12 -60.41 0.42 10.84
CA LEU A 12 -60.26 -0.06 9.46
C LEU A 12 -59.99 1.09 8.49
N THR A 13 -60.72 2.19 8.58
CA THR A 13 -60.45 3.37 7.74
C THR A 13 -59.11 3.99 8.04
N ALA A 14 -58.67 4.06 9.30
CA ALA A 14 -57.33 4.53 9.64
C ALA A 14 -56.23 3.65 9.03
N VAL A 15 -56.37 2.32 9.10
CA VAL A 15 -55.41 1.38 8.49
C VAL A 15 -55.40 1.49 6.97
N LEU A 16 -56.57 1.61 6.33
CA LEU A 16 -56.67 1.80 4.88
C LEU A 16 -56.08 3.15 4.44
N ALA A 17 -56.29 4.22 5.22
CA ALA A 17 -55.72 5.53 4.96
C ALA A 17 -54.19 5.52 5.11
N LEU A 18 -53.65 4.85 6.14
CA LEU A 18 -52.20 4.66 6.30
C LEU A 18 -51.61 3.82 5.16
N GLY A 19 -52.29 2.74 4.77
CA GLY A 19 -51.87 1.89 3.65
C GLY A 19 -51.85 2.64 2.33
N ALA A 20 -52.89 3.43 2.06
CA ALA A 20 -52.95 4.31 0.89
C ALA A 20 -51.87 5.38 0.94
N TRP A 21 -51.62 6.00 2.10
CA TRP A 21 -50.56 6.99 2.29
C TRP A 21 -49.17 6.40 2.06
N LEU A 22 -48.89 5.19 2.56
CA LEU A 22 -47.63 4.46 2.31
C LEU A 22 -47.45 4.07 0.83
N TRP A 23 -48.55 3.74 0.13
CA TRP A 23 -48.51 3.37 -1.29
C TRP A 23 -48.35 4.59 -2.21
N LEU A 24 -48.95 5.73 -1.83
CA LEU A 24 -48.87 7.01 -2.53
C LEU A 24 -47.64 7.84 -2.13
N ALA A 25 -47.00 7.53 -1.01
CA ALA A 25 -45.79 8.20 -0.56
C ALA A 25 -44.74 8.13 -1.67
N PRO A 26 -44.21 9.28 -2.14
CA PRO A 26 -43.18 9.29 -3.16
C PRO A 26 -42.01 8.43 -2.71
N ARG A 27 -41.71 7.36 -3.44
CA ARG A 27 -40.47 6.61 -3.24
C ARG A 27 -39.34 7.59 -3.49
N GLU A 28 -38.52 7.85 -2.46
CA GLU A 28 -37.33 8.67 -2.63
C GLU A 28 -36.53 8.12 -3.82
N ALA A 29 -36.19 8.99 -4.76
CA ALA A 29 -35.33 8.61 -5.87
C ALA A 29 -34.05 8.00 -5.28
N PRO A 30 -33.52 6.91 -5.86
CA PRO A 30 -32.31 6.30 -5.35
C PRO A 30 -31.22 7.38 -5.21
N PRO A 31 -30.45 7.36 -4.10
CA PRO A 31 -29.43 8.39 -3.87
C PRO A 31 -28.54 8.51 -5.09
N ARG A 32 -28.43 9.71 -5.67
CA ARG A 32 -27.53 9.93 -6.80
C ARG A 32 -26.10 9.73 -6.30
N GLU A 33 -25.43 8.71 -6.83
CA GLU A 33 -24.02 8.49 -6.59
C GLU A 33 -23.19 9.10 -7.72
N TYR A 34 -22.26 9.98 -7.35
CA TYR A 34 -21.30 10.59 -8.23
C TYR A 34 -19.95 9.88 -8.09
N ARG A 35 -19.38 9.42 -9.21
CA ARG A 35 -17.99 8.94 -9.23
C ARG A 35 -17.05 10.13 -9.16
N LEU A 36 -15.98 10.01 -8.39
CA LEU A 36 -14.93 11.03 -8.34
C LEU A 36 -14.01 10.94 -9.56
N SER A 37 -13.85 9.77 -10.18
CA SER A 37 -12.97 9.56 -11.33
C SER A 37 -13.64 8.71 -12.41
N SER A 38 -13.21 8.93 -13.65
CA SER A 38 -13.48 8.05 -14.79
C SER A 38 -12.29 7.14 -15.14
N LEU A 39 -11.14 7.32 -14.47
CA LEU A 39 -9.94 6.51 -14.69
C LEU A 39 -10.08 5.16 -13.96
N GLU A 40 -9.64 4.11 -14.63
CA GLU A 40 -9.40 2.80 -14.02
C GLU A 40 -7.97 2.74 -13.49
N SER A 41 -7.74 1.95 -12.42
CA SER A 41 -6.41 1.79 -11.81
C SER A 41 -5.32 1.33 -12.78
N SER A 42 -5.70 0.59 -13.84
CA SER A 42 -4.78 0.12 -14.88
C SER A 42 -4.29 1.23 -15.81
N GLN A 43 -5.02 2.34 -15.92
CA GLN A 43 -4.68 3.50 -16.76
C GLN A 43 -3.70 4.46 -16.08
N VAL A 44 -3.45 4.28 -14.77
CA VAL A 44 -2.56 5.14 -14.01
C VAL A 44 -1.14 4.60 -14.07
N ASP A 45 -0.24 5.45 -14.58
CA ASP A 45 1.20 5.18 -14.71
C ASP A 45 2.07 6.07 -13.81
N ARG A 46 1.49 7.14 -13.26
CA ARG A 46 2.15 8.08 -12.34
C ARG A 46 1.26 8.43 -11.16
N ILE A 47 1.88 8.50 -9.99
CA ILE A 47 1.25 8.99 -8.76
C ILE A 47 2.14 10.09 -8.19
N ARG A 48 1.54 11.23 -7.84
CA ARG A 48 2.21 12.30 -7.09
C ARG A 48 1.39 12.62 -5.85
N VAL A 49 2.04 12.59 -4.70
CA VAL A 49 1.46 12.97 -3.40
C VAL A 49 2.19 14.21 -2.92
N ALA A 50 1.47 15.32 -2.80
CA ALA A 50 2.01 16.59 -2.32
C ALA A 50 1.24 17.05 -1.09
N ARG A 51 1.95 17.26 0.01
CA ARG A 51 1.41 17.79 1.26
C ARG A 51 2.10 19.10 1.59
N VAL A 52 1.37 20.06 2.14
CA VAL A 52 1.94 21.35 2.55
C VAL A 52 3.07 21.11 3.57
N GLY A 53 4.24 21.69 3.30
CA GLY A 53 5.42 21.59 4.17
C GLY A 53 6.26 20.32 4.03
N LEU A 54 5.90 19.38 3.14
CA LEU A 54 6.64 18.14 2.92
C LEU A 54 7.16 18.02 1.47
N LEU A 55 8.24 17.26 1.28
CA LEU A 55 8.71 16.92 -0.06
C LEU A 55 7.66 16.04 -0.76
N PRO A 56 7.37 16.29 -2.05
CA PRO A 56 6.44 15.47 -2.80
C PRO A 56 7.00 14.06 -2.98
N ILE A 57 6.12 13.07 -2.86
CA ILE A 57 6.44 11.67 -3.15
C ILE A 57 5.91 11.38 -4.54
N GLU A 58 6.80 10.92 -5.42
CA GLU A 58 6.45 10.56 -6.80
C GLU A 58 6.71 9.10 -7.05
N LEU A 59 5.74 8.43 -7.68
CA LEU A 59 5.85 7.07 -8.14
C LEU A 59 5.56 7.00 -9.62
N GLN A 60 6.26 6.09 -10.30
CA GLN A 60 6.04 5.77 -11.69
C GLN A 60 5.98 4.26 -11.89
N ARG A 61 5.04 3.82 -12.72
CA ARG A 61 4.94 2.44 -13.18
C ARG A 61 5.97 2.19 -14.27
N LYS A 62 6.90 1.25 -14.04
CA LYS A 62 7.87 0.75 -15.01
C LYS A 62 7.59 -0.73 -15.26
N GLY A 63 7.00 -1.04 -16.41
CA GLY A 63 6.45 -2.38 -16.68
C GLY A 63 5.35 -2.74 -15.68
N GLU A 64 5.48 -3.87 -15.01
CA GLU A 64 4.52 -4.32 -13.99
C GLU A 64 4.80 -3.80 -12.57
N ARG A 65 5.78 -2.91 -12.38
CA ARG A 65 6.19 -2.46 -11.04
C ARG A 65 6.09 -0.98 -10.85
N TRP A 66 5.69 -0.60 -9.66
CA TRP A 66 5.78 0.77 -9.18
C TRP A 66 7.16 1.02 -8.57
N ARG A 67 7.79 2.12 -8.98
CA ARG A 67 9.02 2.63 -8.38
C ARG A 67 8.78 4.05 -7.90
N ILE A 68 9.37 4.36 -6.75
CA ILE A 68 9.49 5.74 -6.27
C ILE A 68 10.56 6.41 -7.13
N THR A 69 10.26 7.61 -7.62
CA THR A 69 11.16 8.43 -8.44
C THR A 69 11.56 9.73 -7.75
N ALA A 70 10.82 10.15 -6.72
CA ALA A 70 11.18 11.26 -5.84
C ALA A 70 10.60 11.04 -4.42
N PRO A 71 11.30 11.48 -3.35
CA PRO A 71 12.59 12.19 -3.37
C PRO A 71 13.80 11.28 -3.61
N ILE A 72 13.60 9.96 -3.65
CA ILE A 72 14.64 8.97 -3.92
C ILE A 72 14.22 8.03 -5.06
N THR A 73 15.14 7.17 -5.50
CA THR A 73 14.83 6.07 -6.41
C THR A 73 14.84 4.75 -5.66
N ALA A 74 13.66 4.13 -5.49
CA ALA A 74 13.50 2.88 -4.75
C ALA A 74 12.28 2.08 -5.23
N ARG A 75 12.17 0.80 -4.82
CA ARG A 75 10.95 -0.01 -5.05
C ARG A 75 9.83 0.45 -4.12
N ALA A 76 8.64 0.64 -4.68
CA ALA A 76 7.42 0.88 -3.91
C ALA A 76 6.76 -0.45 -3.49
N ALA A 77 6.08 -0.47 -2.35
CA ALA A 77 5.26 -1.58 -1.93
C ALA A 77 4.00 -1.68 -2.81
N PRO A 78 3.78 -2.78 -3.56
CA PRO A 78 2.62 -2.91 -4.44
C PRO A 78 1.29 -2.75 -3.71
N ILE A 79 1.17 -3.30 -2.49
CA ILE A 79 -0.03 -3.20 -1.68
C ILE A 79 -0.38 -1.75 -1.30
N LYS A 80 0.64 -0.91 -1.00
CA LYS A 80 0.45 0.51 -0.70
C LYS A 80 -0.02 1.27 -1.92
N VAL A 81 0.52 0.94 -3.09
CA VAL A 81 0.09 1.56 -4.34
C VAL A 81 -1.35 1.19 -4.69
N SER A 82 -1.72 -0.08 -4.55
CA SER A 82 -3.11 -0.51 -4.76
C SER A 82 -4.08 0.24 -3.85
N GLN A 83 -3.75 0.42 -2.58
CA GLN A 83 -4.56 1.19 -1.62
C GLN A 83 -4.74 2.65 -2.04
N MET A 84 -3.69 3.31 -2.54
CA MET A 84 -3.80 4.68 -3.07
C MET A 84 -4.73 4.76 -4.29
N LEU A 85 -4.68 3.76 -5.17
CA LEU A 85 -5.49 3.70 -6.38
C LEU A 85 -6.98 3.43 -6.11
N GLU A 86 -7.35 2.94 -4.92
CA GLU A 86 -8.77 2.79 -4.51
C GLU A 86 -9.55 4.11 -4.54
N LEU A 87 -8.87 5.26 -4.46
CA LEU A 87 -9.49 6.58 -4.62
C LEU A 87 -10.23 6.73 -5.95
N LEU A 88 -9.76 6.09 -7.03
CA LEU A 88 -10.41 6.17 -8.35
C LEU A 88 -11.81 5.54 -8.33
N ALA A 89 -12.03 4.55 -7.46
CA ALA A 89 -13.32 3.91 -7.28
C ALA A 89 -14.23 4.65 -6.28
N ALA A 90 -13.76 5.76 -5.69
CA ALA A 90 -14.54 6.51 -4.71
C ALA A 90 -15.82 7.08 -5.32
N ARG A 91 -16.88 7.03 -4.52
CA ARG A 91 -18.20 7.59 -4.86
C ARG A 91 -18.66 8.50 -3.74
N SER A 92 -19.38 9.55 -4.12
CA SER A 92 -20.03 10.46 -3.19
C SER A 92 -21.52 10.52 -3.46
N ARG A 93 -22.31 10.76 -2.42
CA ARG A 93 -23.73 11.09 -2.53
C ARG A 93 -23.94 12.60 -2.66
N GLU A 94 -22.90 13.38 -2.46
CA GLU A 94 -22.93 14.84 -2.44
C GLU A 94 -21.92 15.39 -3.46
N ARG A 95 -22.40 16.33 -4.27
CA ARG A 95 -21.58 17.09 -5.21
C ARG A 95 -21.97 18.55 -5.03
N LEU A 96 -20.98 19.37 -4.70
CA LEU A 96 -21.10 20.81 -4.55
C LEU A 96 -20.32 21.47 -5.70
N GLU A 97 -20.76 22.65 -6.11
CA GLU A 97 -19.97 23.51 -7.00
C GLU A 97 -18.69 23.95 -6.29
N ALA A 98 -17.58 24.10 -7.01
CA ALA A 98 -16.30 24.55 -6.46
C ALA A 98 -16.28 26.06 -6.15
N GLU A 99 -17.22 26.51 -5.32
CA GLU A 99 -17.31 27.86 -4.80
C GLU A 99 -16.92 27.91 -3.32
N ARG A 100 -16.34 29.03 -2.88
CA ARG A 100 -15.99 29.28 -1.46
C ARG A 100 -15.07 28.18 -0.89
N LEU A 101 -14.08 27.77 -1.68
CA LEU A 101 -13.14 26.68 -1.36
C LEU A 101 -12.41 26.88 -0.02
N GLU A 102 -12.23 28.13 0.40
CA GLU A 102 -11.66 28.49 1.70
C GLU A 102 -12.48 27.95 2.87
N ARG A 103 -13.81 27.80 2.72
CA ARG A 103 -14.69 27.23 3.75
C ARG A 103 -14.47 25.74 3.98
N TYR A 104 -13.77 25.08 3.07
CA TYR A 104 -13.56 23.63 3.07
C TYR A 104 -12.08 23.27 3.20
N ASP A 105 -11.19 24.23 3.47
CA ASP A 105 -9.73 24.10 3.40
C ASP A 105 -9.25 23.56 2.04
N LEU A 106 -9.82 24.07 0.93
CA LEU A 106 -9.50 23.66 -0.44
C LEU A 106 -8.79 24.75 -1.26
N ALA A 107 -8.40 25.88 -0.66
CA ALA A 107 -7.73 26.99 -1.31
C ALA A 107 -6.55 27.56 -0.46
N PRO A 108 -5.36 26.94 -0.49
CA PRO A 108 -5.03 25.67 -1.15
C PRO A 108 -5.37 24.44 -0.29
N PRO A 109 -5.53 23.25 -0.90
CA PRO A 109 -5.75 22.01 -0.15
C PRO A 109 -4.47 21.55 0.59
N PRO A 110 -4.57 21.09 1.85
CA PRO A 110 -3.42 20.58 2.62
C PRO A 110 -2.79 19.32 2.03
N LEU A 111 -3.57 18.52 1.28
CA LEU A 111 -3.09 17.36 0.52
C LEU A 111 -3.60 17.47 -0.92
N THR A 112 -2.68 17.41 -1.88
CA THR A 112 -2.99 17.23 -3.31
C THR A 112 -2.44 15.89 -3.76
N VAL A 113 -3.29 15.07 -4.36
CA VAL A 113 -2.91 13.80 -4.99
C VAL A 113 -3.17 13.90 -6.48
N THR A 114 -2.19 13.53 -7.29
CA THR A 114 -2.36 13.36 -8.73
C THR A 114 -2.21 11.88 -9.09
N LEU A 115 -3.25 11.29 -9.67
CA LEU A 115 -3.26 9.92 -10.19
C LEU A 115 -3.42 10.00 -11.71
N GLY A 116 -2.36 9.69 -12.45
CA GLY A 116 -2.32 9.86 -13.91
C GLY A 116 -2.55 11.32 -14.29
N SER A 117 -3.61 11.58 -15.05
CA SER A 117 -4.01 12.94 -15.47
C SER A 117 -4.95 13.66 -14.50
N GLN A 118 -5.40 13.01 -13.42
CA GLN A 118 -6.43 13.55 -12.54
C GLN A 118 -5.86 13.99 -11.19
N SER A 119 -6.25 15.20 -10.75
CA SER A 119 -5.86 15.76 -9.46
C SER A 119 -7.03 15.78 -8.47
N PHE A 120 -6.72 15.49 -7.20
CA PHE A 120 -7.64 15.43 -6.07
C PHE A 120 -7.07 16.30 -4.94
N GLY A 121 -7.77 17.39 -4.61
CA GLY A 121 -7.42 18.23 -3.46
C GLY A 121 -8.24 17.82 -2.24
N PHE A 122 -7.60 17.39 -1.16
CA PHE A 122 -8.27 16.98 0.08
C PHE A 122 -8.27 18.14 1.08
N GLY A 123 -9.46 18.49 1.56
CA GLY A 123 -9.69 19.55 2.54
C GLY A 123 -10.07 19.01 3.91
N MET A 124 -10.84 19.80 4.64
CA MET A 124 -11.27 19.47 6.01
C MET A 124 -12.25 18.29 6.06
N VAL A 125 -12.34 17.67 7.24
CA VAL A 125 -13.40 16.70 7.56
C VAL A 125 -14.59 17.44 8.14
N ASN A 126 -15.77 17.25 7.55
CA ASN A 126 -17.02 17.80 8.07
C ASN A 126 -17.32 17.17 9.45
N PRO A 127 -17.46 17.96 10.53
CA PRO A 127 -17.64 17.42 11.88
C PRO A 127 -19.02 16.76 12.11
N VAL A 128 -20.00 17.03 11.24
CA VAL A 128 -21.36 16.48 11.33
C VAL A 128 -21.47 15.18 10.55
N THR A 129 -21.02 15.17 9.29
CA THR A 129 -21.14 13.97 8.42
C THR A 129 -19.96 13.02 8.54
N HIS A 130 -18.86 13.45 9.17
CA HIS A 130 -17.58 12.75 9.22
C HIS A 130 -17.00 12.40 7.83
N GLN A 131 -17.46 13.07 6.78
CA GLN A 131 -16.92 12.95 5.43
C GLN A 131 -15.92 14.07 5.16
N GLN A 132 -14.94 13.79 4.33
CA GLN A 132 -13.91 14.72 3.93
C GLN A 132 -14.26 15.37 2.60
N TYR A 133 -14.09 16.70 2.53
CA TYR A 133 -14.24 17.45 1.30
C TYR A 133 -13.06 17.15 0.35
N VAL A 134 -13.37 16.86 -0.91
CA VAL A 134 -12.40 16.57 -1.97
C VAL A 134 -12.74 17.35 -3.23
N LEU A 135 -11.84 18.27 -3.63
CA LEU A 135 -11.90 19.00 -4.89
C LEU A 135 -11.43 18.10 -6.03
N VAL A 136 -12.25 18.01 -7.08
CA VAL A 136 -11.91 17.35 -8.33
C VAL A 136 -12.45 18.18 -9.49
N GLY A 137 -11.56 18.78 -10.28
CA GLY A 137 -11.97 19.69 -11.36
C GLY A 137 -12.69 20.92 -10.79
N ASP A 138 -13.94 21.11 -11.21
CA ASP A 138 -14.83 22.22 -10.83
C ASP A 138 -15.86 21.84 -9.76
N ALA A 139 -15.70 20.68 -9.11
CA ALA A 139 -16.66 20.18 -8.12
C ALA A 139 -15.97 19.73 -6.82
N VAL A 140 -16.70 19.87 -5.72
CA VAL A 140 -16.32 19.37 -4.40
C VAL A 140 -17.23 18.21 -4.01
N TYR A 141 -16.62 17.10 -3.62
CA TYR A 141 -17.29 15.87 -3.19
C TYR A 141 -17.06 15.63 -1.72
N LEU A 142 -17.98 14.90 -1.07
CA LEU A 142 -17.79 14.42 0.30
C LEU A 142 -17.58 12.90 0.29
N ILE A 143 -16.42 12.44 0.75
CA ILE A 143 -16.08 11.00 0.79
C ILE A 143 -15.55 10.57 2.17
N PRO A 144 -15.60 9.27 2.51
CA PRO A 144 -15.00 8.78 3.74
C PRO A 144 -13.50 9.14 3.88
N PRO A 145 -13.03 9.62 5.05
CA PRO A 145 -11.63 10.06 5.24
C PRO A 145 -10.55 8.97 5.01
N ARG A 146 -10.94 7.69 4.97
CA ARG A 146 -10.02 6.56 4.69
C ARG A 146 -9.25 6.73 3.38
N TYR A 147 -9.81 7.42 2.39
CA TYR A 147 -9.14 7.65 1.12
C TYR A 147 -7.92 8.56 1.28
N ALA A 148 -8.01 9.62 2.10
CA ALA A 148 -6.85 10.47 2.40
C ALA A 148 -5.79 9.74 3.23
N ALA A 149 -6.23 8.84 4.12
CA ALA A 149 -5.35 8.04 4.98
C ALA A 149 -4.53 6.99 4.22
N ALA A 150 -4.91 6.65 2.99
CA ALA A 150 -4.14 5.75 2.13
C ALA A 150 -2.85 6.39 1.58
N PHE A 151 -2.75 7.72 1.58
CA PHE A 151 -1.61 8.44 1.00
C PHE A 151 -0.49 8.67 2.03
N PRO A 152 0.77 8.35 1.67
CA PRO A 152 1.90 8.42 2.58
C PRO A 152 2.15 9.84 3.13
N LEU A 153 2.73 9.92 4.33
CA LEU A 153 3.28 11.15 4.88
C LEU A 153 4.76 11.27 4.51
N THR A 154 5.50 10.17 4.62
CA THR A 154 6.93 10.10 4.27
C THR A 154 7.17 9.04 3.21
N VAL A 155 8.35 9.08 2.57
CA VAL A 155 8.71 8.08 1.56
C VAL A 155 8.79 6.66 2.15
N ASP A 156 9.12 6.53 3.43
CA ASP A 156 9.23 5.24 4.13
C ASP A 156 7.89 4.49 4.19
N ASP A 157 6.77 5.23 4.24
CA ASP A 157 5.41 4.66 4.29
C ASP A 157 5.05 3.87 3.02
N VAL A 158 5.75 4.12 1.91
CA VAL A 158 5.50 3.51 0.60
C VAL A 158 6.63 2.57 0.15
N LEU A 159 7.73 2.47 0.89
CA LEU A 159 8.83 1.54 0.59
C LEU A 159 8.37 0.08 0.68
N THR A 160 8.87 -0.74 -0.23
CA THR A 160 8.70 -2.20 -0.13
C THR A 160 9.41 -2.74 1.11
N ARG A 161 8.78 -3.73 1.75
CA ARG A 161 9.39 -4.47 2.86
C ARG A 161 10.04 -5.77 2.41
N ASN A 162 9.84 -6.17 1.16
CA ASN A 162 10.42 -7.38 0.59
C ASN A 162 11.87 -7.14 0.19
N LEU A 163 12.79 -7.93 0.74
CA LEU A 163 14.22 -7.83 0.41
C LEU A 163 14.46 -7.99 -1.09
N LEU A 164 13.82 -9.00 -1.69
CA LEU A 164 13.87 -9.30 -3.13
C LEU A 164 12.53 -9.02 -3.79
N ALA A 165 12.55 -8.59 -5.06
CA ALA A 165 11.35 -8.45 -5.86
C ALA A 165 10.84 -9.84 -6.33
N PRO A 166 9.55 -10.00 -6.69
CA PRO A 166 8.97 -11.31 -7.02
C PRO A 166 9.65 -12.06 -8.19
N ASP A 167 10.32 -11.34 -9.10
CA ASP A 167 11.07 -11.88 -10.23
C ASP A 167 12.57 -12.03 -9.96
N GLU A 168 13.08 -11.46 -8.87
CA GLU A 168 14.47 -11.59 -8.47
C GLU A 168 14.67 -13.01 -7.93
N ARG A 169 15.13 -13.89 -8.81
CA ARG A 169 15.36 -15.31 -8.53
C ARG A 169 16.84 -15.53 -8.17
N PRO A 170 17.17 -15.86 -6.91
CA PRO A 170 18.54 -16.17 -6.52
C PRO A 170 19.08 -17.41 -7.23
N VAL A 171 20.32 -17.34 -7.70
CA VAL A 171 21.13 -18.47 -8.19
C VAL A 171 22.40 -18.66 -7.37
N ALA A 172 22.78 -17.67 -6.58
CA ALA A 172 23.75 -17.82 -5.51
C ALA A 172 23.42 -16.90 -4.33
N ILE A 173 23.70 -17.35 -3.11
CA ILE A 173 23.69 -16.53 -1.90
C ILE A 173 25.04 -16.70 -1.22
N GLU A 174 25.75 -15.59 -1.03
CA GLU A 174 27.05 -15.52 -0.39
C GLU A 174 26.92 -14.75 0.93
N LEU A 175 27.09 -15.47 2.04
CA LEU A 175 27.16 -14.91 3.39
C LEU A 175 28.58 -15.10 3.95
N PRO A 176 28.95 -14.41 5.04
CA PRO A 176 30.31 -14.47 5.61
C PRO A 176 30.83 -15.88 5.93
N HIS A 177 29.94 -16.83 6.21
CA HIS A 177 30.32 -18.18 6.64
C HIS A 177 29.69 -19.31 5.83
N VAL A 178 28.90 -18.98 4.80
CA VAL A 178 28.22 -19.95 3.95
C VAL A 178 27.97 -19.37 2.58
N ARG A 179 28.25 -20.16 1.55
CA ARG A 179 27.93 -19.88 0.16
C ARG A 179 27.04 -20.99 -0.36
N ALA A 180 25.90 -20.63 -0.93
CA ALA A 180 25.05 -21.55 -1.67
C ALA A 180 25.04 -21.15 -3.14
N THR A 181 25.29 -22.09 -4.05
CA THR A 181 25.30 -21.85 -5.51
C THR A 181 24.48 -22.91 -6.23
N LEU A 182 23.67 -22.50 -7.19
CA LEU A 182 22.93 -23.39 -8.06
C LEU A 182 23.84 -23.85 -9.21
N ARG A 183 24.15 -25.15 -9.28
CA ARG A 183 24.91 -25.77 -10.37
C ARG A 183 24.17 -27.01 -10.85
N ASP A 184 23.97 -27.12 -12.17
CA ASP A 184 23.28 -28.26 -12.80
C ASP A 184 21.90 -28.56 -12.17
N GLY A 185 21.16 -27.51 -11.81
CA GLY A 185 19.83 -27.62 -11.18
C GLY A 185 19.84 -28.07 -9.72
N ARG A 186 21.00 -28.22 -9.08
CA ARG A 186 21.14 -28.59 -7.66
C ARG A 186 21.90 -27.53 -6.88
N TRP A 187 21.47 -27.28 -5.66
CA TRP A 187 22.13 -26.34 -4.77
C TRP A 187 23.33 -27.00 -4.10
N HIS A 188 24.47 -26.34 -4.21
CA HIS A 188 25.73 -26.73 -3.58
C HIS A 188 26.07 -25.72 -2.50
N VAL A 189 26.30 -26.20 -1.28
CA VAL A 189 26.61 -25.37 -0.12
C VAL A 189 28.08 -25.57 0.27
N GLU A 190 28.77 -24.45 0.48
CA GLU A 190 30.17 -24.39 0.90
C GLU A 190 30.28 -23.58 2.20
N PRO A 191 30.91 -24.12 3.27
CA PRO A 191 31.44 -25.48 3.37
C PRO A 191 30.34 -26.55 3.31
N ALA A 192 30.69 -27.76 2.86
CA ALA A 192 29.76 -28.88 2.78
C ALA A 192 29.19 -29.21 4.18
N ILE A 193 27.92 -29.62 4.21
CA ILE A 193 27.18 -29.98 5.43
C ILE A 193 26.75 -31.43 5.29
N ASP A 194 27.24 -32.29 6.17
CA ASP A 194 26.92 -33.72 6.13
C ASP A 194 25.43 -33.96 6.41
N GLY A 195 24.81 -34.84 5.62
CA GLY A 195 23.42 -35.24 5.80
C GLY A 195 22.37 -34.20 5.36
N ILE A 196 22.76 -33.06 4.79
CA ILE A 196 21.80 -32.05 4.36
C ILE A 196 21.04 -32.47 3.08
N SER A 197 19.72 -32.36 3.11
CA SER A 197 18.88 -32.61 1.93
C SER A 197 18.79 -31.35 1.04
N GLN A 198 18.43 -31.54 -0.24
CA GLN A 198 18.12 -30.40 -1.11
C GLN A 198 16.90 -29.61 -0.62
N ASP A 199 15.95 -30.28 0.04
CA ASP A 199 14.75 -29.64 0.58
C ASP A 199 15.07 -28.71 1.74
N ASP A 200 16.06 -29.05 2.57
CA ASP A 200 16.54 -28.18 3.65
C ASP A 200 17.22 -26.93 3.10
N VAL A 201 18.04 -27.09 2.05
CA VAL A 201 18.66 -25.95 1.35
C VAL A 201 17.59 -25.08 0.68
N ASN A 202 16.61 -25.67 0.02
CA ASN A 202 15.49 -24.94 -0.59
C ASN A 202 14.67 -24.18 0.46
N ARG A 203 14.39 -24.78 1.62
CA ARG A 203 13.70 -24.13 2.74
C ARG A 203 14.48 -22.92 3.26
N TRP A 204 15.81 -23.03 3.35
CA TRP A 204 16.67 -21.91 3.73
C TRP A 204 16.67 -20.80 2.67
N LEU A 205 16.75 -21.13 1.38
CA LEU A 205 16.68 -20.17 0.27
C LEU A 205 15.32 -19.45 0.22
N ASP A 206 14.23 -20.16 0.50
CA ASP A 206 12.89 -19.59 0.56
C ASP A 206 12.75 -18.50 1.62
N ARG A 207 13.48 -18.60 2.74
CA ARG A 207 13.53 -17.55 3.76
C ARG A 207 14.13 -16.26 3.22
N TRP A 208 15.15 -16.35 2.37
CA TRP A 208 15.73 -15.19 1.69
C TRP A 208 14.82 -14.64 0.59
N ARG A 209 14.25 -15.51 -0.24
CA ARG A 209 13.36 -15.14 -1.34
C ARG A 209 12.10 -14.42 -0.85
N HIS A 210 11.53 -14.90 0.25
CA HIS A 210 10.29 -14.37 0.83
C HIS A 210 10.53 -13.51 2.07
N ALA A 211 11.76 -13.02 2.26
CA ALA A 211 12.12 -12.18 3.40
C ALA A 211 11.30 -10.87 3.39
N ILE A 212 10.51 -10.65 4.44
CA ILE A 212 9.76 -9.42 4.68
C ILE A 212 10.29 -8.77 5.96
N ALA A 213 10.75 -7.54 5.84
CA ALA A 213 11.23 -6.74 6.96
C ALA A 213 10.07 -6.18 7.79
N ALA A 214 10.32 -5.90 9.07
CA ALA A 214 9.41 -5.15 9.91
C ALA A 214 9.33 -3.68 9.46
N ALA A 215 10.48 -3.11 9.07
CA ALA A 215 10.59 -1.75 8.58
C ALA A 215 11.65 -1.64 7.46
N THR A 216 11.46 -0.63 6.61
CA THR A 216 12.39 -0.26 5.55
C THR A 216 12.60 1.25 5.58
N GLU A 217 13.85 1.67 5.48
CA GLU A 217 14.26 3.08 5.60
C GLU A 217 15.27 3.41 4.51
N VAL A 218 15.31 4.69 4.13
CA VAL A 218 16.33 5.22 3.24
C VAL A 218 17.68 5.30 3.96
N VAL A 219 18.77 5.03 3.25
CA VAL A 219 20.14 5.21 3.75
C VAL A 219 20.87 6.21 2.87
N ASP A 220 21.40 7.26 3.49
CA ASP A 220 22.31 8.19 2.82
C ASP A 220 23.66 7.52 2.58
N GLY A 221 24.07 7.47 1.31
CA GLY A 221 25.27 6.77 0.88
C GLY A 221 26.53 7.55 1.22
N ASN A 222 27.37 6.98 2.10
CA ASN A 222 28.80 6.93 1.82
C ASN A 222 29.60 5.94 2.68
N THR A 223 29.09 5.50 3.84
CA THR A 223 29.82 4.55 4.68
C THR A 223 28.88 3.56 5.34
N GLN A 224 28.72 2.39 4.72
CA GLN A 224 28.03 1.27 5.33
C GLN A 224 29.08 0.32 5.90
N THR A 225 29.20 0.33 7.22
CA THR A 225 30.08 -0.56 7.98
C THR A 225 29.35 -1.85 8.28
N GLY A 226 29.98 -3.00 8.05
CA GLY A 226 29.38 -4.29 8.32
C GLY A 226 30.00 -5.42 7.51
N GLU A 227 29.51 -6.62 7.75
CA GLU A 227 29.93 -7.79 6.98
C GLU A 227 29.26 -7.76 5.60
N ARG A 228 29.98 -8.17 4.56
CA ARG A 228 29.45 -8.21 3.19
C ARG A 228 28.67 -9.49 2.95
N ALA A 229 27.56 -9.36 2.24
CA ALA A 229 26.80 -10.47 1.69
C ALA A 229 26.38 -10.12 0.25
N ALA A 230 26.12 -11.12 -0.57
CA ALA A 230 25.69 -10.91 -1.94
C ALA A 230 24.69 -11.98 -2.37
N ILE A 231 23.75 -11.58 -3.22
CA ILE A 231 22.82 -12.50 -3.88
C ILE A 231 22.98 -12.33 -5.38
N GLN A 232 23.44 -13.37 -6.06
CA GLN A 232 23.47 -13.38 -7.52
C GLN A 232 22.11 -13.83 -8.04
N LEU A 233 21.57 -13.11 -9.01
CA LEU A 233 20.26 -13.35 -9.61
C LEU A 233 20.39 -14.07 -10.96
N ALA A 234 19.32 -14.76 -11.36
CA ALA A 234 19.26 -15.50 -12.63
C ALA A 234 19.44 -14.62 -13.87
N ASP A 235 19.20 -13.31 -13.76
CA ASP A 235 19.39 -12.33 -14.83
C ASP A 235 20.83 -11.75 -14.88
N GLY A 236 21.73 -12.28 -14.05
CA GLY A 236 23.13 -11.87 -13.97
C GLY A 236 23.39 -10.66 -13.07
N ARG A 237 22.36 -10.02 -12.52
CA ARG A 237 22.54 -8.94 -11.54
C ARG A 237 22.99 -9.50 -10.19
N THR A 238 23.76 -8.71 -9.46
CA THR A 238 24.15 -9.01 -8.07
C THR A 238 23.53 -7.98 -7.13
N VAL A 239 22.74 -8.46 -6.17
CA VAL A 239 22.25 -7.64 -5.06
C VAL A 239 23.31 -7.63 -3.98
N GLU A 240 24.00 -6.50 -3.83
CA GLU A 240 24.98 -6.30 -2.78
C GLU A 240 24.29 -5.94 -1.46
N LEU A 241 24.63 -6.68 -0.41
CA LEU A 241 24.09 -6.53 0.93
C LEU A 241 25.21 -6.21 1.92
N THR A 242 24.89 -5.41 2.92
CA THR A 242 25.75 -5.18 4.10
C THR A 242 24.98 -5.56 5.35
N ILE A 243 25.50 -6.51 6.11
CA ILE A 243 25.01 -6.88 7.44
C ILE A 243 25.54 -5.83 8.41
N GLU A 244 24.75 -4.77 8.63
CA GLU A 244 25.10 -3.64 9.49
C GLU A 244 25.03 -4.04 10.96
N ARG A 245 24.05 -4.88 11.32
CA ARG A 245 23.80 -5.33 12.70
C ARG A 245 23.07 -6.67 12.71
N ARG A 246 23.42 -7.56 13.64
CA ARG A 246 22.74 -8.86 13.84
C ARG A 246 21.75 -8.87 15.02
N GLU A 247 22.05 -8.08 16.05
CA GLU A 247 21.27 -7.99 17.29
C GLU A 247 21.13 -6.53 17.76
N PRO A 248 20.01 -6.14 18.42
CA PRO A 248 18.90 -6.99 18.85
C PRO A 248 17.95 -7.40 17.71
N GLU A 249 18.07 -6.75 16.55
CA GLU A 249 17.37 -7.12 15.32
C GLU A 249 18.37 -7.15 14.17
N LEU A 250 18.04 -7.87 13.09
CA LEU A 250 18.91 -7.94 11.92
C LEU A 250 18.67 -6.72 11.04
N THR A 251 19.73 -5.94 10.84
CA THR A 251 19.74 -4.80 9.92
C THR A 251 20.58 -5.14 8.69
N LEU A 252 19.92 -5.22 7.54
CA LEU A 252 20.55 -5.41 6.23
C LEU A 252 20.42 -4.14 5.41
N VAL A 253 21.51 -3.69 4.82
CA VAL A 253 21.48 -2.60 3.83
C VAL A 253 21.64 -3.19 2.43
N ARG A 254 20.65 -2.95 1.57
CA ARG A 254 20.66 -3.30 0.15
C ARG A 254 21.21 -2.12 -0.65
N ARG A 255 22.44 -2.27 -1.15
CA ARG A 255 23.26 -1.14 -1.62
C ARG A 255 22.76 -0.53 -2.93
N ASP A 256 22.27 -1.36 -3.85
CA ASP A 256 21.76 -0.94 -5.16
C ASP A 256 20.52 -0.05 -5.07
N GLU A 257 19.73 -0.18 -3.99
CA GLU A 257 18.53 0.62 -3.76
C GLU A 257 18.71 1.69 -2.67
N GLY A 258 19.83 1.69 -1.95
CA GLY A 258 20.04 2.59 -0.81
C GLY A 258 19.04 2.36 0.31
N LEU A 259 18.61 1.11 0.54
CA LEU A 259 17.56 0.78 1.51
C LEU A 259 18.11 -0.05 2.67
N ARG A 260 17.71 0.31 3.89
CA ARG A 260 17.93 -0.48 5.11
C ARG A 260 16.66 -1.27 5.41
N PHE A 261 16.82 -2.57 5.60
CA PHE A 261 15.77 -3.50 6.01
C PHE A 261 16.04 -3.96 7.44
N ARG A 262 15.04 -3.82 8.32
CA ARG A 262 15.09 -4.28 9.71
C ARG A 262 14.20 -5.49 9.89
N PHE A 263 14.79 -6.63 10.21
CA PHE A 263 14.11 -7.89 10.41
C PHE A 263 14.06 -8.23 11.89
N PRO A 264 12.92 -8.73 12.41
CA PRO A 264 12.84 -9.24 13.78
C PRO A 264 13.95 -10.25 14.07
N ALA A 265 14.46 -10.25 15.31
CA ALA A 265 15.60 -11.08 15.72
C ALA A 265 15.51 -12.53 15.25
N GLU A 266 14.34 -13.16 15.44
CA GLU A 266 14.12 -14.56 15.08
C GLU A 266 14.19 -14.82 13.58
N VAL A 267 13.63 -13.91 12.77
CA VAL A 267 13.70 -13.98 11.31
C VAL A 267 15.16 -13.82 10.88
N GLY A 268 15.85 -12.83 11.44
CA GLY A 268 17.25 -12.55 11.12
C GLY A 268 18.20 -13.70 11.45
N ARG A 269 18.04 -14.31 12.64
CA ARG A 269 18.82 -15.50 13.03
C ARG A 269 18.64 -16.65 12.04
N ARG A 270 17.39 -16.96 11.65
CA ARG A 270 17.09 -18.04 10.70
C ARG A 270 17.59 -17.75 9.28
N MET A 271 17.63 -16.48 8.87
CA MET A 271 18.17 -16.08 7.56
C MET A 271 19.70 -16.24 7.52
N LEU A 272 20.40 -15.81 8.58
CA LEU A 272 21.86 -15.85 8.64
C LEU A 272 22.42 -17.20 9.09
N ALA A 273 21.59 -18.07 9.67
CA ALA A 273 21.95 -19.44 9.98
C ALA A 273 22.39 -20.19 8.72
N ARG A 274 23.26 -21.18 8.89
CA ARG A 274 23.54 -22.14 7.82
C ARG A 274 22.28 -22.99 7.55
N PRO A 275 22.11 -23.49 6.32
CA PRO A 275 21.13 -24.52 6.04
C PRO A 275 21.26 -25.69 7.04
N ASP A 276 20.14 -26.15 7.60
CA ASP A 276 20.09 -27.15 8.66
C ASP A 276 19.03 -28.22 8.39
N SER A 277 19.29 -29.46 8.82
CA SER A 277 18.29 -30.52 8.85
C SER A 277 17.31 -30.21 9.98
N SER A 278 16.07 -29.82 9.63
CA SER A 278 15.00 -29.60 10.62
C SER A 278 14.45 -30.91 11.19
#